data_AF-A0A358RK40-F1
#
_entry.id   AF-A0A358RK40-F1
#
_cell.length_a   1.000
_cell.length_b   1.000
_cell.length_c   1.000
_cell.angle_alpha   90.00
_cell.angle_beta   90.00
_cell.angle_gamma   90.00
#
_symmetry.space_group_name_H-M   'P 1'
#
loop_
_entity.id
_entity.type
_entity.pdbx_description
1 polymer ?
#
loop_
_entity_poly.entity_id
_entity_poly.type
_entity_poly.pdbx_seq_one_letter_code
_entity_poly.pdbx_strand_id
1 'polypeptide(L)' 'ATAIGIFSGDADSVGQMGKGVKKLDKMYRQNGIKTELHLYPGARHEVFYDWCGEQMQKDVADFFDKFIIYEQTSIDDLCK' A
#
# COMPACT_ATOMS: atom_id res chain seq x y z
N ALA A 1 1.03 -16.16 3.49
CA ALA A 1 0.66 -15.17 4.52
C ALA A 1 0.19 -13.90 3.80
N THR A 2 -0.95 -13.34 4.21
CA THR A 2 -1.51 -12.11 3.61
C THR A 2 -0.58 -10.93 3.87
N ALA A 3 -0.17 -10.22 2.82
CA ALA A 3 0.59 -8.98 2.94
C ALA A 3 -0.35 -7.79 3.15
N ILE A 4 0.13 -6.75 3.85
CA ILE A 4 -0.62 -5.52 4.11
C ILE A 4 0.11 -4.31 3.54
N GLY A 5 -0.55 -3.56 2.67
CA GLY A 5 -0.09 -2.26 2.17
C GLY A 5 -0.64 -1.11 3.03
N ILE A 6 0.21 -0.17 3.40
CA ILE A 6 -0.13 1.02 4.20
C ILE A 6 0.26 2.25 3.38
N PHE A 7 -0.71 3.08 3.00
CA PHE A 7 -0.50 4.25 2.14
C PHE A 7 -1.04 5.48 2.85
N SER A 8 -0.19 6.48 3.10
CA SER A 8 -0.57 7.65 3.90
C SER A 8 0.30 8.86 3.58
N GLY A 9 -0.20 10.07 3.82
CA GLY A 9 0.59 11.29 3.75
C GLY A 9 1.27 11.61 5.09
N ASP A 10 2.45 12.21 5.07
CA ASP A 10 3.13 12.60 6.33
C ASP A 10 2.60 13.90 6.94
N ALA A 11 1.79 14.67 6.20
CA ALA A 11 1.05 15.83 6.68
C ALA A 11 -0.42 15.49 7.04
N ASP A 12 -0.77 14.21 7.11
CA ASP A 12 -2.07 13.74 7.59
C ASP A 12 -2.17 13.82 9.12
N SER A 13 -3.02 14.72 9.62
CA SER A 13 -3.28 14.88 11.06
C SER A 13 -3.99 13.68 11.68
N VAL A 14 -4.79 12.93 10.92
CA VAL A 14 -5.45 11.70 11.38
C VAL A 14 -4.42 10.61 11.67
N GLY A 15 -3.40 10.50 10.80
CA GLY A 15 -2.24 9.63 10.96
C GLY A 15 -1.18 10.12 11.96
N GLN A 16 -1.46 11.17 12.75
CA GLN A 16 -0.50 11.84 13.64
C GLN A 16 0.75 12.35 12.90
N MET A 17 0.55 12.96 11.73
CA MET A 17 1.63 13.42 10.85
C MET A 17 2.61 12.28 10.51
N GLY A 18 2.06 11.16 10.03
CA GLY A 18 2.80 9.95 9.69
C GLY A 18 3.31 9.10 10.87
N LYS A 19 3.25 9.58 12.12
CA LYS A 19 3.74 8.82 13.29
C LYS A 19 2.88 7.58 13.59
N GLY A 20 1.57 7.67 13.40
CA GLY A 20 0.63 6.57 13.64
C GLY A 20 0.88 5.39 12.70
N VAL A 21 1.01 5.65 11.40
CA VAL A 21 1.26 4.61 10.39
C VAL A 21 2.64 3.98 10.51
N LYS A 22 3.68 4.75 10.92
CA LYS A 22 5.00 4.20 11.26
C LYS A 22 4.94 3.25 12.47
N LYS A 23 4.16 3.61 13.49
CA LYS A 23 3.94 2.75 14.66
C LYS A 23 3.21 1.46 14.27
N LEU A 24 2.20 1.57 13.40
CA LEU A 24 1.44 0.43 12.89
C LEU A 24 2.33 -0.54 12.10
N ASP A 25 3.11 -0.05 11.13
CA ASP A 25 4.05 -0.85 10.35
C ASP A 25 5.04 -1.61 11.25
N LYS A 26 5.65 -0.90 12.22
CA LYS A 26 6.55 -1.52 13.19
C LYS A 26 5.87 -2.62 13.98
N MET A 27 4.68 -2.37 14.51
CA MET A 27 3.91 -3.34 15.29
C MET A 27 3.57 -4.59 14.46
N TYR A 28 3.13 -4.42 13.23
CA TYR A 28 2.82 -5.53 12.32
C TYR A 28 4.05 -6.37 12.01
N ARG A 29 5.18 -5.74 11.67
CA ARG A 29 6.45 -6.45 11.42
C ARG A 29 6.93 -7.23 12.64
N GLN A 30 6.79 -6.66 13.84
CA GLN A 30 7.13 -7.33 15.10
C GLN A 30 6.28 -8.58 15.37
N ASN A 31 5.09 -8.67 14.79
CA ASN A 31 4.19 -9.82 14.89
C ASN A 31 4.30 -10.76 13.67
N GLY A 32 5.37 -10.65 12.87
CA GLY A 32 5.62 -11.52 11.71
C GLY A 32 4.71 -11.26 10.50
N ILE A 33 3.98 -10.15 10.48
CA ILE A 33 3.14 -9.75 9.35
C ILE A 33 4.01 -9.04 8.31
N LYS A 34 3.89 -9.45 7.05
CA LYS A 34 4.59 -8.80 5.93
C LYS A 34 3.86 -7.51 5.55
N THR A 35 4.55 -6.39 5.63
CA THR A 35 3.98 -5.06 5.34
C THR A 35 4.79 -4.27 4.33
N GLU A 36 4.13 -3.35 3.64
CA GLU A 36 4.74 -2.33 2.81
C GLU A 36 4.15 -0.96 3.17
N LEU A 37 4.99 -0.01 3.58
CA LEU A 37 4.57 1.33 4.00
C LEU A 37 5.03 2.36 2.97
N HIS A 38 4.07 3.06 2.39
CA HIS A 38 4.25 4.21 1.51
C HIS A 38 3.81 5.47 2.24
N LEU A 39 4.76 6.40 2.45
CA LEU A 39 4.53 7.65 3.15
C LEU A 39 4.88 8.83 2.24
N TYR A 40 3.88 9.56 1.76
CA TYR A 40 4.04 10.61 0.76
C TYR A 40 4.35 11.97 1.42
N PRO A 41 5.52 12.59 1.15
CA PRO A 41 5.91 13.85 1.78
C PRO A 41 4.97 15.01 1.43
N GLY A 42 4.50 15.74 2.43
CA GLY A 42 3.60 16.89 2.27
C GLY A 42 2.16 16.55 1.90
N ALA A 43 1.84 15.29 1.57
CA ALA A 43 0.47 14.86 1.33
C ALA A 43 -0.33 14.80 2.64
N ARG A 44 -1.61 15.11 2.57
CA ARG A 44 -2.56 15.08 3.71
C ARG A 44 -3.31 13.74 3.73
N HIS A 45 -4.54 13.75 4.24
CA HIS A 45 -5.34 12.54 4.46
C HIS A 45 -5.75 11.83 3.16
N GLU A 46 -6.27 12.57 2.18
CA GLU A 46 -6.84 12.01 0.95
C GLU A 46 -5.76 11.81 -0.13
N VAL A 47 -4.76 10.95 0.12
CA VAL A 47 -3.60 10.74 -0.78
C VAL A 47 -3.95 10.35 -2.22
N PHE A 48 -5.14 9.78 -2.45
CA PHE A 48 -5.66 9.51 -3.79
C PHE A 48 -6.02 10.77 -4.58
N TYR A 49 -6.41 11.84 -3.88
CA TYR A 49 -6.86 13.11 -4.44
C TYR A 49 -5.92 14.28 -4.08
N ASP A 50 -4.76 13.98 -3.49
CA ASP A 50 -3.69 14.94 -3.24
C ASP A 50 -2.73 15.00 -4.43
N TRP A 51 -1.66 15.80 -4.33
CA TRP A 51 -0.68 16.00 -5.40
C TRP A 51 -0.01 14.70 -5.89
N CYS A 52 0.06 13.68 -5.03
CA CYS A 52 0.70 12.40 -5.31
C CYS A 52 -0.27 11.31 -5.83
N GLY A 53 -1.50 11.66 -6.20
CA GLY A 53 -2.54 10.68 -6.54
C GLY A 53 -2.12 9.67 -7.62
N GLU A 54 -1.48 10.11 -8.70
CA GLU A 54 -0.99 9.22 -9.77
C GLU A 54 0.09 8.25 -9.26
N GLN A 55 1.05 8.76 -8.49
CA GLN A 55 2.09 7.94 -7.88
C GLN A 55 1.49 6.92 -6.90
N MET A 56 0.52 7.35 -6.10
CA MET A 56 -0.15 6.49 -5.12
C MET A 56 -0.91 5.34 -5.79
N GLN A 57 -1.63 5.61 -6.89
CA GLN A 57 -2.30 4.57 -7.67
C GLN A 57 -1.30 3.55 -8.24
N LYS A 58 -0.15 4.02 -8.73
CA LYS A 58 0.92 3.15 -9.21
C LYS A 58 1.48 2.27 -8.08
N ASP A 59 1.76 2.85 -6.92
CA ASP A 59 2.30 2.11 -5.78
C ASP A 59 1.31 1.05 -5.24
N VAL A 60 0.00 1.32 -5.32
CA VAL A 60 -1.04 0.32 -5.03
C VAL A 60 -1.03 -0.82 -6.04
N ALA A 61 -0.95 -0.52 -7.34
CA ALA A 61 -0.87 -1.54 -8.37
C ALA A 61 0.39 -2.41 -8.22
N ASP A 62 1.56 -1.78 -8.03
CA ASP A 62 2.84 -2.46 -7.81
C ASP A 62 2.79 -3.36 -6.56
N PHE A 63 2.12 -2.91 -5.49
CA PHE A 63 1.88 -3.73 -4.31
C PHE A 63 1.07 -5.00 -4.67
N PHE A 64 -0.04 -4.86 -5.41
CA PHE A 64 -0.80 -6.04 -5.81
C PHE A 64 -0.01 -6.96 -6.73
N ASP A 65 0.70 -6.46 -7.74
CA ASP A 65 1.52 -7.28 -8.65
C ASP A 65 2.61 -8.06 -7.91
N LYS A 66 3.19 -7.47 -6.86
CA LYS A 66 4.23 -8.10 -6.05
C LYS A 66 3.71 -9.21 -5.14
N PHE A 67 2.45 -9.13 -4.74
CA PHE A 67 1.89 -9.96 -3.66
C PHE A 67 0.77 -10.89 -4.09
N ILE A 68 0.10 -10.61 -5.20
CA ILE A 68 -0.81 -11.54 -5.84
C ILE A 68 0.03 -12.46 -6.74
N ILE A 69 0.07 -13.73 -6.36
CA ILE A 69 0.50 -14.79 -7.27
C ILE A 69 -0.73 -15.10 -8.13
N TYR A 70 -0.88 -14.42 -9.26
CA TYR A 70 -1.78 -14.91 -10.30
C TYR A 70 -1.08 -16.09 -10.98
N GLU A 71 -1.71 -17.27 -10.98
CA GLU A 71 -1.54 -18.14 -12.14
C GLU A 71 -2.10 -17.35 -13.31
N GLN A 72 -1.24 -16.92 -14.25
CA GLN A 72 -1.74 -16.42 -15.52
C GLN A 72 -2.40 -17.61 -16.23
N THR A 73 -3.71 -17.73 -16.09
CA THR A 73 -4.49 -18.61 -16.95
C THR A 73 -4.43 -17.99 -18.34
N SER A 74 -3.85 -18.72 -19.29
CA SER A 74 -3.93 -18.32 -20.70
C SER A 74 -5.40 -18.17 -21.10
N ILE A 75 -5.71 -17.25 -22.01
CA ILE A 75 -7.04 -17.19 -22.62
C ILE A 75 -7.42 -18.55 -23.24
N ASP A 76 -6.43 -19.30 -23.70
CA ASP A 76 -6.59 -20.66 -24.25
C ASP A 76 -7.03 -21.68 -23.19
N ASP A 77 -6.72 -21.44 -21.92
CA ASP A 77 -7.11 -22.29 -20.79
C ASP A 77 -8.50 -21.93 -20.24
N LEU A 78 -8.99 -20.70 -20.50
CA LEU A 78 -10.36 -20.26 -20.17
C LEU A 78 -11.41 -20.77 -21.18
N CYS A 79 -10.99 -21.11 -22.40
CA CYS A 79 -11.87 -21.53 -23.49
C CYS A 79 -12.00 -23.06 -23.65
N LYS A 80 -11.49 -23.84 -22.70
CA LYS A 80 -11.75 -25.30 -22.59
C LYS A 80 -12.86 -25.57 -21.58
#